data_AF-A0A1B6CMH9-F1
#
_entry.id   AF-A0A1B6CMH9-F1
#
_cell.length_a   1.000
_cell.length_b   1.000
_cell.length_c   1.000
_cell.angle_alpha   90.00
_cell.angle_beta   90.00
_cell.angle_gamma   90.00
#
_symmetry.space_group_name_H-M   'P 1'
#
loop_
_entity.id
_entity.type
_entity.pdbx_description
1 polymer ?
#
loop_
_entity_poly.entity_id
_entity_poly.type
_entity_poly.pdbx_seq_one_letter_code
_entity_poly.pdbx_strand_id
1 'polypeptide(L)'
;KEKLKKGEMTFRSAQNILCLKWKDRKDVTMLSTMHERPDFEEVISQRERSRPNPKPTLKPNVVVDYNKSMCGVDKQDQKLSSFPVMRRTVKGYKKYFFISLI
;
A
#
# COMPACT_ATOMS: atom_id res chain seq x y z
N LYS A 1 -1.51 -4.68 -28.22
CA LYS A 1 -1.24 -4.51 -26.77
C LYS A 1 -0.43 -5.70 -26.31
N GLU A 2 0.85 -5.52 -25.98
CA GLU A 2 1.68 -6.62 -25.49
C GLU A 2 1.21 -7.10 -24.12
N LYS A 3 1.21 -8.42 -23.91
CA LYS A 3 0.92 -9.03 -22.62
C LYS A 3 2.22 -9.11 -21.82
N LEU A 4 2.27 -8.39 -20.70
CA LEU A 4 3.38 -8.47 -19.74
C LEU A 4 3.46 -9.88 -19.14
N LYS A 5 4.68 -10.41 -18.99
CA LYS A 5 4.96 -11.59 -18.17
C LYS A 5 5.03 -11.20 -16.70
N LYS A 6 4.91 -12.18 -15.81
CA LYS A 6 5.03 -11.95 -14.37
C LYS A 6 6.41 -11.37 -14.05
N GLY A 7 6.43 -10.25 -13.31
CA GLY A 7 7.62 -9.49 -12.96
C GLY A 7 7.88 -8.31 -13.88
N GLU A 8 7.31 -8.27 -15.08
CA GLU A 8 7.53 -7.19 -16.04
C GLU A 8 6.63 -5.98 -15.74
N MET A 9 7.13 -4.80 -16.13
CA MET A 9 6.37 -3.55 -16.05
C MET A 9 6.49 -2.74 -17.35
N THR A 10 5.47 -1.94 -17.62
CA THR A 10 5.47 -0.90 -18.66
C THR A 10 4.99 0.41 -18.05
N PHE A 11 5.49 1.54 -18.54
CA PHE A 11 5.12 2.84 -18.02
C PHE A 11 5.07 3.91 -19.11
N ARG A 12 4.34 4.98 -18.81
CA ARG A 12 4.28 6.21 -19.59
C ARG A 12 4.36 7.37 -18.61
N SER A 13 5.20 8.35 -18.89
CA SER A 13 5.25 9.61 -18.14
C SER A 13 4.91 10.78 -19.06
N ALA A 14 4.18 11.75 -18.51
CA ALA A 14 3.86 13.01 -19.17
C ALA A 14 3.67 14.09 -18.11
N GLN A 15 4.32 15.25 -18.27
CA GLN A 15 4.09 16.45 -17.44
C GLN A 15 4.06 16.14 -15.93
N ASN A 16 5.09 15.46 -15.43
CA ASN A 16 5.25 15.02 -14.03
C ASN A 16 4.24 14.00 -13.52
N ILE A 17 3.42 13.42 -14.39
CA ILE A 17 2.54 12.30 -14.05
C ILE A 17 3.13 11.02 -14.66
N LEU A 18 3.40 10.04 -13.81
CA LEU A 18 3.81 8.70 -14.17
C LEU A 18 2.63 7.73 -14.06
N CYS A 19 2.32 7.07 -15.17
CA CYS A 19 1.40 5.94 -15.23
C CYS A 19 2.19 4.65 -15.42
N LEU A 20 2.06 3.72 -14.47
CA LEU A 20 2.77 2.46 -14.42
C LEU A 20 1.78 1.30 -14.46
N LYS A 21 2.09 0.26 -15.22
CA LYS A 21 1.44 -1.04 -15.17
C LYS A 21 2.47 -2.13 -14.91
N TRP A 22 2.32 -2.85 -13.81
CA TRP A 22 3.17 -3.97 -13.41
C TRP A 22 2.37 -5.27 -13.34
N LYS A 23 2.96 -6.38 -13.78
CA LYS A 23 2.32 -7.70 -13.76
C LYS A 23 2.88 -8.55 -12.63
N ASP A 24 2.10 -8.77 -11.58
CA ASP A 24 2.38 -9.81 -10.59
C ASP A 24 1.43 -11.00 -10.80
N ARG A 25 0.74 -11.49 -9.76
CA ARG A 25 -0.37 -12.45 -9.91
C ARG A 25 -1.54 -11.83 -10.66
N LYS A 26 -1.76 -10.53 -10.46
CA LYS A 26 -2.75 -9.69 -11.17
C LYS A 26 -2.04 -8.46 -11.72
N ASP A 27 -2.71 -7.77 -12.64
CA ASP A 27 -2.24 -6.49 -13.14
C ASP A 27 -2.38 -5.45 -12.02
N VAL A 28 -1.30 -4.73 -11.73
CA VAL A 28 -1.27 -3.61 -10.80
C VAL A 28 -1.01 -2.35 -11.61
N THR A 29 -1.88 -1.36 -11.49
CA THR A 29 -1.74 -0.06 -12.16
C THR A 29 -1.60 1.04 -11.13
N MET A 30 -0.63 1.92 -11.33
CA MET A 30 -0.32 3.02 -10.43
C MET A 30 -0.26 4.34 -11.20
N LEU A 31 -0.71 5.41 -10.55
CA LEU A 31 -0.50 6.78 -10.98
C LEU A 31 0.29 7.49 -9.88
N SER A 32 1.34 8.21 -10.25
CA SER A 32 2.16 8.95 -9.30
C SER A 32 2.61 10.28 -9.90
N THR A 33 2.69 11.31 -9.05
CA THR A 33 3.29 12.61 -9.36
C THR A 33 4.67 12.79 -8.71
N MET A 34 5.08 11.83 -7.88
CA MET A 34 6.33 11.91 -7.11
C MET A 34 7.53 11.33 -7.87
N HIS A 35 7.27 10.45 -8.85
CA HIS A 35 8.31 9.70 -9.54
C HIS A 35 8.32 10.06 -11.01
N GLU A 36 9.49 10.44 -11.55
CA GLU A 36 9.66 10.71 -12.98
C GLU A 36 9.81 9.43 -13.80
N ARG A 37 10.50 8.43 -13.24
CA ARG A 37 10.73 7.12 -13.86
C ARG A 37 10.62 6.01 -12.82
N PRO A 38 9.94 4.89 -13.14
CA PRO A 38 9.88 3.74 -12.25
C PRO A 38 11.14 2.90 -12.38
N ASP A 39 11.59 2.36 -11.26
CA ASP A 39 12.67 1.38 -11.19
C ASP A 39 12.25 0.21 -10.28
N PHE A 40 12.99 -0.90 -10.35
CA PHE A 40 12.79 -2.02 -9.45
C PHE A 40 13.59 -1.85 -8.17
N GLU A 41 12.93 -2.05 -7.05
CA GLU A 41 13.52 -2.10 -5.72
C GLU A 41 13.40 -3.52 -5.17
N GLU A 42 14.45 -3.95 -4.47
CA GLU A 42 14.48 -5.23 -3.81
C GLU A 42 13.81 -5.14 -2.43
N VAL A 43 12.73 -5.91 -2.23
CA VAL A 43 11.90 -5.82 -1.04
C VAL A 43 11.68 -7.18 -0.41
N ILE A 44 11.88 -7.26 0.91
CA ILE A 44 11.52 -8.45 1.69
C ILE A 44 10.11 -8.24 2.24
N SER A 45 9.15 -9.06 1.78
CA SER A 45 7.78 -9.00 2.27
C SER A 45 7.69 -9.33 3.76
N GLN A 46 6.70 -8.78 4.45
CA GLN A 46 6.51 -9.05 5.89
C GLN A 46 6.37 -10.54 6.20
N ARG A 47 5.69 -11.30 5.33
CA ARG A 47 5.56 -12.76 5.45
C ARG A 47 6.91 -13.47 5.32
N GLU A 48 7.78 -12.96 4.46
CA GLU A 48 9.07 -13.58 4.19
C GLU A 48 10.09 -13.28 5.29
N ARG A 49 9.97 -12.14 5.98
CA ARG A 49 10.81 -11.79 7.15
C ARG A 49 10.71 -12.80 8.29
N SER A 50 9.58 -13.48 8.44
CA SER A 50 9.38 -14.49 9.48
C SER A 50 9.97 -15.86 9.13
N ARG A 51 10.56 -16.03 7.94
CA ARG A 51 11.18 -17.29 7.51
C ARG A 51 12.67 -17.32 7.85
N PRO A 52 13.24 -18.52 8.11
CA PRO A 52 14.65 -18.66 8.42
C PRO A 52 15.59 -18.20 7.29
N ASN A 53 15.15 -18.33 6.03
CA ASN A 53 15.87 -17.81 4.86
C ASN A 53 14.94 -16.88 4.05
N PRO A 54 14.88 -15.59 4.39
CA PRO A 54 14.03 -14.63 3.70
C PRO A 54 14.51 -14.43 2.27
N LYS A 55 13.58 -14.57 1.30
CA LYS A 55 13.87 -14.33 -0.12
C LYS A 55 13.41 -12.92 -0.52
N PRO A 56 14.32 -12.07 -1.01
CA PRO A 56 13.92 -10.78 -1.54
C PRO A 56 13.08 -10.94 -2.82
N THR A 57 12.25 -9.94 -3.11
CA THR A 57 11.45 -9.88 -4.33
C THR A 57 11.57 -8.49 -4.95
N LEU A 58 11.74 -8.43 -6.27
CA LEU A 58 11.76 -7.16 -6.99
C LEU A 58 10.34 -6.62 -7.16
N LYS A 59 10.14 -5.35 -6.82
CA LYS A 59 8.88 -4.63 -7.02
C LYS A 59 9.18 -3.22 -7.55
N PRO A 60 8.27 -2.60 -8.31
CA PRO A 60 8.46 -1.20 -8.67
C PRO A 60 8.53 -0.31 -7.43
N ASN A 61 9.51 0.60 -7.36
CA ASN A 61 9.69 1.57 -6.28
C ASN A 61 8.39 2.35 -5.97
N VAL A 62 7.64 2.75 -7.01
CA VAL A 62 6.33 3.42 -6.88
C VAL A 62 5.35 2.60 -6.04
N VAL A 63 5.36 1.28 -6.19
CA VAL A 63 4.51 0.36 -5.42
C VAL A 63 5.01 0.23 -3.98
N VAL A 64 6.32 0.27 -3.77
CA VAL A 64 6.93 0.23 -2.43
C VAL A 64 6.55 1.47 -1.62
N ASP A 65 6.73 2.66 -2.20
CA ASP A 65 6.42 3.94 -1.56
C ASP A 65 4.93 4.10 -1.29
N TYR A 66 4.09 3.64 -2.23
CA TYR A 66 2.66 3.58 -2.00
C TYR A 66 2.32 2.69 -0.80
N ASN A 67 2.83 1.45 -0.76
CA ASN A 67 2.53 0.55 0.36
C ASN A 67 3.05 1.07 1.70
N LYS A 68 4.14 1.84 1.71
CA LYS A 68 4.70 2.47 2.91
C LYS A 68 3.76 3.55 3.47
N SER A 69 3.12 4.34 2.59
CA SER A 69 2.24 5.46 2.96
C SER A 69 0.77 5.06 3.15
N MET A 70 0.28 4.10 2.36
CA MET A 70 -1.12 3.65 2.32
C MET A 70 -1.63 3.09 3.66
N CYS A 71 -0.80 2.36 4.41
CA CYS A 71 -1.25 1.67 5.62
C CYS A 71 -1.56 2.58 6.83
N GLY A 72 -1.50 3.91 6.70
CA GLY A 72 -1.77 4.82 7.82
C GLY A 72 -3.20 4.72 8.34
N VAL A 73 -4.18 4.78 7.43
CA VAL A 73 -5.61 4.77 7.76
C VAL A 73 -6.05 3.41 8.33
N ASP A 74 -5.66 2.31 7.67
CA ASP A 74 -6.01 0.97 8.13
C ASP A 74 -5.40 0.64 9.51
N LYS A 75 -4.18 1.12 9.78
CA LYS A 75 -3.56 0.96 11.11
C LYS A 75 -4.31 1.73 12.18
N GLN A 76 -4.82 2.92 11.87
CA GLN A 76 -5.64 3.68 12.79
C GLN A 76 -6.96 2.96 13.07
N ASP A 77 -7.64 2.47 12.04
CA ASP A 77 -8.90 1.71 12.20
C ASP A 77 -8.69 0.39 12.98
N GLN A 78 -7.58 -0.32 12.73
CA GLN A 78 -7.21 -1.51 13.48
C GLN A 78 -6.97 -1.22 14.97
N LYS A 79 -6.33 -0.08 15.28
CA LYS A 79 -6.16 0.37 16.67
C LYS A 79 -7.52 0.69 17.30
N LEU A 80 -8.34 1.49 16.62
CA LEU A 80 -9.68 1.88 17.10
C LEU A 80 -10.59 0.67 17.34
N SER A 81 -10.55 -0.34 16.49
CA SER A 81 -11.32 -1.59 16.67
C SER A 81 -10.79 -2.47 17.81
N SER A 82 -9.50 -2.37 18.13
CA SER A 82 -8.89 -3.10 19.25
C SER A 82 -9.21 -2.46 20.61
N PHE A 83 -9.69 -1.20 20.65
CA PHE A 83 -10.06 -0.54 21.91
C PHE A 83 -11.53 -0.83 22.27
N PRO A 84 -11.81 -1.57 23.35
CA PRO A 84 -13.18 -1.86 23.80
C PRO A 84 -13.91 -0.66 24.40
N VAL A 85 -13.30 0.54 24.41
CA VAL A 85 -13.91 1.79 24.88
C VAL A 85 -15.17 2.16 24.08
N MET A 86 -15.27 1.68 22.83
CA MET A 86 -16.40 1.94 21.95
C MET A 86 -17.65 1.14 22.37
N ARG A 87 -18.39 1.65 23.37
CA ARG A 87 -19.70 1.09 23.75
C ARG A 87 -20.73 1.38 22.65
N ARG A 88 -21.56 0.37 22.31
CA ARG A 88 -22.70 0.56 21.40
C ARG A 88 -23.58 1.70 21.94
N THR A 89 -23.77 2.74 21.15
CA THR A 89 -24.58 3.91 21.53
C THR A 89 -25.42 4.38 20.36
N VAL A 90 -26.67 4.76 20.63
CA VAL A 90 -27.62 5.29 19.64
C VAL A 90 -27.30 6.76 19.32
N LYS A 91 -26.62 7.47 20.23
CA LYS A 91 -26.32 8.90 20.10
C LYS A 91 -24.93 9.10 19.46
N GLY A 92 -24.90 9.54 18.21
CA GLY A 92 -23.68 9.68 17.40
C GLY A 92 -22.56 10.53 18.04
N TYR A 93 -22.88 11.61 18.75
CA TYR A 93 -21.88 12.48 19.40
C TYR A 93 -21.03 11.74 20.46
N LYS A 94 -21.59 10.73 21.13
CA LYS A 94 -20.84 9.92 22.11
C LYS A 94 -19.74 9.12 21.45
N LYS A 95 -19.95 8.67 20.20
CA LYS A 95 -18.93 7.96 19.41
C LYS A 95 -17.71 8.86 19.16
N TYR A 96 -17.93 10.13 18.78
CA TYR A 96 -16.85 11.10 18.58
C TYR A 96 -16.08 11.38 19.87
N PHE A 97 -16.78 11.53 21.01
CA PHE A 97 -16.15 11.71 22.32
C PHE A 97 -15.23 10.56 22.70
N PHE A 98 -15.65 9.30 22.48
CA PHE A 98 -14.80 8.14 22.76
C PHE A 98 -13.61 8.02 21.80
N ILE A 99 -13.77 8.41 20.52
CA ILE A 99 -12.68 8.44 19.54
C ILE A 99 -11.66 9.55 19.89
N SER A 100 -12.11 10.72 20.36
CA SER A 100 -11.21 11.83 20.74
C SER A 100 -10.46 11.61 22.05
N LEU A 101 -10.88 10.64 22.86
CA LEU A 101 -10.26 10.29 24.13
C LEU A 101 -9.08 9.30 23.98
N ILE A 102 -8.89 8.76 22.77
CA ILE A 102 -7.79 7.87 22.35
C ILE A 102 -6.76 8.70 21.61
#